data_AF-A0A954FGI1-F1
#
_entry.id   AF-A0A954FGI1-F1
#
_cell.length_a   1.000
_cell.length_b   1.000
_cell.length_c   1.000
_cell.angle_alpha   90.00
_cell.angle_beta   90.00
_cell.angle_gamma   90.00
#
_symmetry.space_group_name_H-M   'P 1'
#
loop_
_entity.id
_entity.type
_entity.pdbx_description
1 polymer ?
#
loop_
_entity_poly.entity_id
_entity_poly.type
_entity_poly.pdbx_seq_one_letter_code
_entity_poly.pdbx_strand_id
1 'polypeptide(L)'
;MTSSDKSAQPREKIVTLEKTIAMLMILGIISIGYYLCIHGFVFANAANAELLAIYEVAEVGGSLPELDEKVANMPQSWISAHASQDSRIFTAPLQFGATEWILRIKAEDGLITCVRIHTSDSIRYHPKAAPPDKGNCSLESY
;
A
#
# COMPACT_ATOMS: atom_id res chain seq x y z
N MET A 1 -30.26 33.83 55.79
CA MET A 1 -30.09 34.44 54.45
C MET A 1 -28.84 33.85 53.83
N THR A 2 -29.04 33.01 52.81
CA THR A 2 -28.03 32.19 52.14
C THR A 2 -27.06 33.07 51.35
N SER A 3 -25.78 33.01 51.73
CA SER A 3 -24.66 33.60 50.98
C SER A 3 -24.60 32.92 49.60
N SER A 4 -24.99 33.66 48.57
CA SER A 4 -25.03 33.17 47.19
C SER A 4 -23.61 33.16 46.62
N ASP A 5 -23.12 31.95 46.41
CA ASP A 5 -21.80 31.54 45.96
C ASP A 5 -21.51 32.02 44.52
N LYS A 6 -21.34 33.33 44.33
CA LYS A 6 -21.05 33.95 43.01
C LYS A 6 -19.61 33.74 42.56
N SER A 7 -18.74 33.20 43.41
CA SER A 7 -17.31 32.99 43.13
C SER A 7 -17.02 31.65 42.44
N ALA A 8 -17.90 30.66 42.53
CA ALA A 8 -17.70 29.33 41.95
C ALA A 8 -18.04 29.27 40.44
N GLN A 9 -19.02 30.06 39.98
CA GLN A 9 -19.52 30.05 38.60
C GLN A 9 -18.49 30.30 37.48
N PRO A 10 -17.55 31.27 37.57
CA PRO A 10 -16.59 31.51 36.50
C PRO A 10 -15.54 30.40 36.40
N ARG A 11 -15.18 29.78 37.52
CA ARG A 11 -14.19 28.69 37.56
C ARG A 11 -14.73 27.40 36.97
N GLU A 12 -16.00 27.05 37.25
CA GLU A 12 -16.63 25.86 36.68
C GLU A 12 -16.72 25.94 35.14
N LYS A 13 -17.04 27.12 34.59
CA LYS A 13 -17.10 27.36 33.13
C LYS A 13 -15.75 27.22 32.44
N ILE A 14 -14.67 27.69 33.07
CA ILE A 14 -13.31 27.55 32.53
C ILE A 14 -12.91 26.07 32.50
N VAL A 15 -13.17 25.33 33.59
CA VAL A 15 -12.87 23.88 33.66
C VAL A 15 -13.68 23.07 32.65
N THR A 16 -14.95 23.42 32.40
CA THR A 16 -15.75 22.74 31.35
C THR A 16 -15.26 23.07 29.95
N LEU A 17 -14.83 24.31 29.70
CA LEU A 17 -14.25 24.72 28.41
C LEU A 17 -12.95 23.98 28.11
N GLU A 18 -12.04 23.90 29.08
CA GLU A 18 -10.78 23.15 28.95
C GLU A 18 -11.01 21.66 28.66
N LYS A 19 -11.96 21.03 29.37
CA LYS A 19 -12.35 19.63 29.12
C LYS A 19 -12.95 19.44 27.73
N THR A 20 -13.76 20.38 27.27
CA THR A 20 -14.38 20.34 25.93
C THR A 20 -13.31 20.48 24.85
N ILE A 21 -12.37 21.41 25.01
CA ILE A 21 -11.24 21.58 24.09
C ILE A 21 -10.38 20.31 24.05
N ALA A 22 -10.03 19.75 25.22
CA ALA A 22 -9.26 18.51 25.29
C ALA A 22 -9.98 17.34 24.60
N MET A 23 -11.29 17.21 24.80
CA MET A 23 -12.11 16.19 24.14
C MET A 23 -12.13 16.37 22.62
N LEU A 24 -12.27 17.60 22.13
CA LEU A 24 -12.25 17.90 20.69
C LEU A 24 -10.87 17.62 20.07
N MET A 25 -9.78 17.92 20.78
CA MET A 25 -8.42 17.60 20.33
C MET A 25 -8.21 16.10 20.22
N ILE A 26 -8.67 15.32 21.22
CA ILE A 26 -8.60 13.85 21.20
C ILE A 26 -9.43 13.30 20.04
N LEU A 27 -10.67 13.77 19.85
CA LEU A 27 -11.51 13.38 18.72
C LEU A 27 -10.87 13.72 17.37
N GLY A 28 -10.23 14.89 17.27
CA GLY A 28 -9.47 15.29 16.09
C GLY A 28 -8.33 14.34 15.77
N ILE A 29 -7.52 13.99 16.78
CA ILE A 29 -6.40 13.03 16.63
C ILE A 29 -6.91 11.64 16.20
N ILE A 30 -7.98 11.15 16.84
CA ILE A 30 -8.59 9.86 16.47
C ILE A 30 -9.12 9.90 15.03
N SER A 31 -9.80 10.98 14.65
CA SER A 31 -10.37 11.13 13.31
C SER A 31 -9.28 11.19 12.24
N ILE A 32 -8.18 11.89 12.50
CA ILE A 32 -7.01 11.95 11.60
C ILE A 32 -6.37 10.57 11.49
N GLY A 33 -6.14 9.87 12.61
CA GLY A 33 -5.59 8.52 12.60
C GLY A 33 -6.46 7.55 11.80
N TYR A 34 -7.77 7.58 12.02
CA TYR A 34 -8.73 6.75 11.29
C TYR A 34 -8.72 7.05 9.78
N TYR A 35 -8.71 8.32 9.40
CA TYR A 35 -8.62 8.75 8.00
C TYR A 35 -7.35 8.23 7.32
N LEU A 36 -6.20 8.37 7.98
CA LEU A 36 -4.92 7.87 7.46
C LEU A 36 -4.92 6.35 7.29
N CYS A 37 -5.46 5.59 8.25
CA CYS A 37 -5.56 4.14 8.15
C CYS A 37 -6.45 3.68 6.99
N ILE A 38 -7.63 4.29 6.82
CA ILE A 38 -8.54 3.91 5.71
C ILE A 38 -7.92 4.25 4.37
N HIS A 39 -7.39 5.46 4.23
CA HIS A 39 -6.77 5.86 2.97
C HIS A 39 -5.60 4.92 2.63
N GLY A 40 -4.71 4.62 3.58
CA GLY A 40 -3.63 3.66 3.36
C GLY A 40 -4.14 2.29 2.89
N PHE A 41 -5.20 1.77 3.51
CA PHE A 41 -5.80 0.48 3.13
C PHE A 41 -6.42 0.49 1.72
N VAL A 42 -7.19 1.53 1.39
CA VAL A 42 -7.83 1.65 0.06
C VAL A 42 -6.77 1.77 -1.03
N PHE A 43 -5.74 2.57 -0.81
CA PHE A 43 -4.62 2.73 -1.74
C PHE A 43 -3.86 1.41 -1.94
N ALA A 44 -3.54 0.69 -0.85
CA ALA A 44 -2.85 -0.59 -0.93
C ALA A 44 -3.65 -1.62 -1.74
N ASN A 45 -4.96 -1.69 -1.53
CA ASN A 45 -5.82 -2.60 -2.31
C ASN A 45 -5.88 -2.21 -3.78
N ALA A 46 -5.97 -0.91 -4.10
CA ALA A 46 -5.98 -0.44 -5.48
C ALA A 46 -4.65 -0.76 -6.20
N ALA A 47 -3.52 -0.50 -5.54
CA ALA A 47 -2.20 -0.85 -6.07
C ALA A 47 -2.05 -2.38 -6.26
N ASN A 48 -2.47 -3.17 -5.28
CA ASN A 48 -2.45 -4.64 -5.39
C ASN A 48 -3.32 -5.13 -6.55
N ALA A 49 -4.48 -4.53 -6.79
CA ALA A 49 -5.33 -4.87 -7.93
C ALA A 49 -4.65 -4.56 -9.28
N GLU A 50 -3.96 -3.43 -9.41
CA GLU A 50 -3.17 -3.12 -10.62
C GLU A 50 -2.01 -4.12 -10.82
N LEU A 51 -1.28 -4.47 -9.75
CA LEU A 51 -0.24 -5.49 -9.79
C LEU A 51 -0.81 -6.87 -10.20
N LEU A 52 -1.99 -7.24 -9.69
CA LEU A 52 -2.65 -8.49 -10.05
C LEU A 52 -3.07 -8.52 -11.52
N ALA A 53 -3.56 -7.41 -12.07
CA ALA A 53 -3.89 -7.33 -13.50
C ALA A 53 -2.67 -7.58 -14.40
N ILE A 54 -1.52 -7.00 -14.05
CA ILE A 54 -0.25 -7.25 -14.76
C ILE A 54 0.18 -8.70 -14.57
N TYR A 55 0.09 -9.22 -13.34
CA TYR A 55 0.41 -10.60 -13.03
C TYR A 55 -0.42 -11.58 -13.87
N GLU A 56 -1.71 -11.31 -14.08
CA GLU A 56 -2.61 -12.18 -14.85
C GLU A 56 -2.16 -12.31 -16.30
N VAL A 57 -1.79 -11.21 -16.96
CA VAL A 57 -1.34 -11.22 -18.36
C VAL A 57 0.10 -11.67 -18.55
N ALA A 58 0.91 -11.69 -17.48
CA ALA A 58 2.27 -12.18 -17.51
C ALA A 58 2.29 -13.71 -17.50
N GLU A 59 2.61 -14.30 -18.64
CA GLU A 59 2.63 -15.75 -18.83
C GLU A 59 4.07 -16.25 -18.98
N VAL A 60 4.39 -17.35 -18.30
CA VAL A 60 5.69 -18.02 -18.42
C VAL A 60 5.81 -18.64 -19.82
N GLY A 61 6.94 -18.41 -20.47
CA GLY A 61 7.16 -18.72 -21.89
C GLY A 61 6.64 -17.64 -22.85
N GLY A 62 5.92 -16.63 -22.35
CA GLY A 62 5.47 -15.48 -23.13
C GLY A 62 6.60 -14.49 -23.44
N SER A 63 6.40 -13.67 -24.47
CA SER A 63 7.36 -12.65 -24.91
C SER A 63 7.35 -11.43 -23.98
N LEU A 64 8.52 -11.01 -23.49
CA LEU A 64 8.65 -9.82 -22.65
C LEU A 64 8.24 -8.51 -23.39
N PRO A 65 8.63 -8.29 -24.67
CA PRO A 65 8.11 -7.18 -25.46
C PRO A 65 6.58 -7.19 -25.62
N GLU A 66 5.97 -8.36 -25.81
CA GLU A 66 4.51 -8.47 -25.92
C GLU A 66 3.82 -8.12 -24.60
N LEU A 67 4.41 -8.53 -23.47
CA LEU A 67 3.96 -8.11 -22.15
C LEU A 67 4.05 -6.59 -22.01
N ASP A 68 5.16 -5.96 -22.41
CA ASP A 68 5.34 -4.52 -22.32
C ASP A 68 4.25 -3.75 -23.09
N GLU A 69 3.90 -4.21 -24.29
CA GLU A 69 2.81 -3.63 -25.09
C GLU A 69 1.45 -3.76 -24.39
N LYS A 70 1.16 -4.93 -23.81
CA LYS A 70 -0.08 -5.14 -23.03
C LYS A 70 -0.13 -4.21 -21.82
N VAL A 71 0.97 -4.12 -21.08
CA VAL A 71 1.08 -3.35 -19.84
C VAL A 71 1.05 -1.84 -20.09
N ALA A 72 1.60 -1.36 -21.22
CA ALA A 72 1.60 0.06 -21.58
C ALA A 72 0.20 0.66 -21.73
N ASN A 73 -0.81 -0.18 -22.03
CA ASN A 73 -2.20 0.24 -22.20
C ASN A 73 -3.05 0.06 -20.93
N MET A 74 -2.47 -0.43 -19.83
CA MET A 74 -3.19 -0.67 -18.58
C MET A 74 -3.22 0.58 -17.69
N PRO A 75 -4.25 0.75 -16.84
CA PRO A 75 -4.22 1.74 -15.77
C PRO A 75 -3.09 1.43 -14.79
N GLN A 76 -2.22 2.41 -14.53
CA GLN A 76 -1.10 2.32 -13.59
C GLN A 76 -1.09 3.55 -12.66
N SER A 77 -2.25 3.89 -12.09
CA SER A 77 -2.39 5.13 -11.31
C SER A 77 -1.76 5.01 -9.92
N TRP A 78 -1.54 3.78 -9.45
CA TRP A 78 -1.13 3.49 -8.07
C TRP A 78 0.17 2.71 -7.99
N ILE A 79 0.85 2.45 -9.11
CA ILE A 79 2.10 1.69 -9.16
C ILE A 79 3.18 2.42 -9.94
N SER A 80 4.43 2.10 -9.65
CA SER A 80 5.61 2.55 -10.41
C SER A 80 6.25 1.37 -11.12
N ALA A 81 6.65 1.56 -12.37
CA ALA A 81 7.31 0.56 -13.19
C ALA A 81 8.80 0.86 -13.36
N HIS A 82 9.63 -0.15 -13.18
CA HIS A 82 11.06 -0.12 -13.43
C HIS A 82 11.41 -1.24 -14.43
N ALA A 83 11.98 -0.87 -15.56
CA ALA A 83 12.42 -1.79 -16.59
C ALA A 83 13.95 -1.93 -16.59
N SER A 84 14.41 -3.16 -16.80
CA SER A 84 15.80 -3.50 -17.13
C SER A 84 15.80 -4.36 -18.39
N GLN A 85 16.96 -4.77 -18.91
CA GLN A 85 17.00 -5.59 -20.12
C GLN A 85 16.15 -6.87 -20.00
N ASP A 86 16.34 -7.61 -18.89
CA ASP A 86 15.77 -8.94 -18.70
C ASP A 86 14.77 -9.02 -17.53
N SER A 87 14.31 -7.88 -17.01
CA SER A 87 13.30 -7.88 -15.96
C SER A 87 12.42 -6.63 -15.95
N ARG A 88 11.20 -6.81 -15.44
CA ARG A 88 10.25 -5.75 -15.11
C ARG A 88 9.91 -5.84 -13.63
N ILE A 89 9.92 -4.70 -12.96
CA ILE A 89 9.58 -4.58 -11.55
C ILE A 89 8.49 -3.54 -11.42
N PHE A 90 7.37 -3.91 -10.81
CA PHE A 90 6.26 -3.01 -10.52
C PHE A 90 6.11 -2.92 -9.01
N THR A 91 6.04 -1.70 -8.49
CA THR A 91 6.03 -1.42 -7.04
C THR A 91 4.84 -0.56 -6.67
N ALA A 92 4.18 -0.88 -5.56
CA ALA A 92 3.25 0.02 -4.91
C ALA A 92 4.02 1.06 -4.06
N PRO A 93 3.54 2.30 -3.91
CA PRO A 93 4.15 3.30 -3.03
C PRO A 93 4.08 2.86 -1.56
N LEU A 94 5.04 3.33 -0.76
CA LEU A 94 5.08 3.01 0.66
C LEU A 94 3.86 3.57 1.40
N GLN A 95 3.15 2.72 2.13
CA GLN A 95 1.92 3.08 2.84
C GLN A 95 1.96 2.57 4.28
N PHE A 96 1.61 3.45 5.22
CA PHE A 96 1.69 3.13 6.64
C PHE A 96 0.73 1.98 7.00
N GLY A 97 1.28 0.88 7.53
CA GLY A 97 0.50 -0.27 7.99
C GLY A 97 0.04 -1.23 6.89
N ALA A 98 0.46 -1.03 5.64
CA ALA A 98 0.16 -1.96 4.55
C ALA A 98 1.39 -2.81 4.19
N THR A 99 1.15 -4.07 3.85
CA THR A 99 2.19 -4.94 3.28
C THR A 99 2.37 -4.58 1.80
N GLU A 100 3.47 -3.93 1.47
CA GLU A 100 3.78 -3.47 0.12
C GLU A 100 4.10 -4.63 -0.79
N TRP A 101 3.33 -4.79 -1.86
CA TRP A 101 3.58 -5.80 -2.87
C TRP A 101 4.51 -5.24 -3.94
N ILE A 102 5.42 -6.10 -4.39
CA ILE A 102 6.31 -5.86 -5.51
C ILE A 102 6.13 -7.02 -6.47
N LEU A 103 5.65 -6.72 -7.67
CA LEU A 103 5.60 -7.69 -8.77
C LEU A 103 6.93 -7.66 -9.51
N ARG A 104 7.58 -8.81 -9.60
CA ARG A 104 8.82 -8.99 -10.33
C ARG A 104 8.62 -10.02 -11.43
N ILE A 105 9.01 -9.64 -12.64
CA ILE A 105 8.94 -10.47 -13.84
C ILE A 105 10.36 -10.58 -14.38
N LYS A 106 10.89 -11.80 -14.46
CA LYS A 106 12.19 -12.10 -15.06
C LYS A 106 11.96 -12.76 -16.41
N ALA A 107 12.77 -12.38 -17.37
CA ALA A 107 12.87 -13.02 -18.66
C ALA A 107 14.30 -13.50 -18.91
N GLU A 108 14.45 -14.50 -19.77
CA GLU A 108 15.72 -14.96 -20.31
C GLU A 108 15.52 -15.14 -21.82
N ASP A 109 16.44 -14.63 -22.63
CA ASP A 109 16.33 -14.62 -24.09
C ASP A 109 15.00 -14.00 -24.61
N GLY A 110 14.49 -12.99 -23.88
CA GLY A 110 13.24 -12.32 -24.20
C GLY A 110 11.96 -13.08 -23.83
N LEU A 111 12.08 -14.27 -23.23
CA LEU A 111 10.96 -15.10 -22.78
C LEU A 111 10.82 -15.04 -21.26
N ILE A 112 9.60 -14.84 -20.77
CA ILE A 112 9.31 -14.76 -19.34
C ILE A 112 9.57 -16.12 -18.69
N THR A 113 10.46 -16.16 -17.70
CA THR A 113 10.83 -17.39 -16.96
C THR A 113 10.24 -17.42 -15.55
N CYS A 114 9.98 -16.26 -14.97
CA CYS A 114 9.43 -16.11 -13.63
C CYS A 114 8.53 -14.88 -13.51
N VAL A 115 7.40 -15.05 -12.84
CA VAL A 115 6.49 -13.96 -12.42
C VAL A 115 6.19 -14.19 -10.95
N ARG A 116 6.53 -13.23 -10.10
CA ARG A 116 6.35 -13.37 -8.65
C ARG A 116 5.98 -12.10 -7.94
N ILE A 117 5.25 -12.25 -6.84
CA ILE A 117 4.92 -11.14 -5.94
C ILE A 117 5.63 -11.37 -4.61
N HIS A 118 6.40 -10.38 -4.18
CA HIS A 118 7.08 -10.39 -2.88
C HIS A 118 6.86 -9.07 -2.15
N THR A 119 7.35 -8.97 -0.91
CA THR A 119 7.29 -7.71 -0.16
C THR A 119 8.54 -6.87 -0.33
N SER A 120 8.45 -5.58 -0.01
CA SER A 120 9.61 -4.67 0.08
C SER A 120 10.63 -5.14 1.11
N ASP A 121 10.19 -5.74 2.22
CA ASP A 121 11.08 -6.26 3.27
C ASP A 121 11.97 -7.42 2.80
N SER A 122 11.48 -8.27 1.91
CA SER A 122 12.24 -9.43 1.44
C SER A 122 11.73 -9.99 0.13
N ILE A 123 12.65 -10.18 -0.82
CA ILE A 123 12.41 -10.94 -2.04
C ILE A 123 12.07 -12.42 -1.78
N ARG A 124 12.34 -12.94 -0.58
CA ARG A 124 12.02 -14.33 -0.21
C ARG A 124 10.62 -14.47 0.39
N TYR A 125 10.03 -13.37 0.83
CA TYR A 125 8.75 -13.40 1.50
C TYR A 125 7.61 -13.24 0.50
N HIS A 126 6.77 -14.28 0.43
CA HIS A 126 5.55 -14.30 -0.37
C HIS A 126 4.36 -13.83 0.49
N PRO A 127 3.66 -12.74 0.12
CA PRO A 127 2.45 -12.32 0.84
C PRO A 127 1.39 -13.42 0.80
N LYS A 128 0.76 -13.74 1.94
CA LYS A 128 -0.27 -14.79 2.04
C LYS A 128 -1.47 -14.58 1.10
N ALA A 129 -1.80 -13.34 0.79
CA ALA A 129 -2.93 -12.98 -0.08
C ALA A 129 -2.52 -12.85 -1.56
N ALA A 130 -1.23 -12.94 -1.89
CA ALA A 130 -0.76 -12.91 -3.27
C ALA A 130 -0.91 -14.29 -3.93
N PRO A 131 -1.24 -14.35 -5.24
CA PRO A 131 -1.26 -15.59 -6.02
C PRO A 131 0.11 -16.28 -6.00
N PRO A 132 0.18 -17.60 -6.24
CA PRO A 132 1.45 -18.34 -6.25
C PRO A 132 2.39 -17.84 -7.36
N ASP A 133 3.69 -17.94 -7.15
CA ASP A 133 4.68 -17.61 -8.19
C ASP A 133 4.47 -18.47 -9.46
N LYS A 134 4.62 -17.85 -10.65
CA LYS A 134 4.62 -18.56 -11.94
C LYS A 134 6.07 -18.86 -12.36
N GLY A 135 6.32 -20.09 -12.78
CA GLY A 135 7.59 -20.49 -13.41
C GLY A 135 8.71 -20.78 -12.42
N ASN A 136 9.95 -20.74 -12.91
CA ASN A 136 11.13 -21.03 -12.10
C ASN A 136 11.74 -19.74 -11.54
N CYS A 137 11.24 -19.33 -10.38
CA CYS A 137 11.73 -18.17 -9.67
C CYS A 137 12.96 -18.54 -8.83
N SER A 138 14.12 -18.70 -9.47
CA SER A 138 15.37 -18.89 -8.74
C SER A 138 15.66 -17.65 -7.88
N LEU A 139 15.97 -17.87 -6.60
CA LEU A 139 16.34 -16.83 -5.66
C LEU A 139 17.80 -16.41 -5.89
N GLU A 140 18.16 -16.05 -7.11
CA GLU A 140 19.47 -15.45 -7.35
C GLU A 140 19.44 -13.99 -6.90
N SER A 141 20.12 -13.77 -5.77
CA SER A 141 20.52 -12.49 -5.23
C SER A 141 21.37 -11.74 -6.25
N TYR A 142 21.02 -10.48 -6.52
CA TYR A 142 22.00 -9.48 -6.91
C TYR A 142 22.90 -9.16 -5.70
#